data_AF-A0ABD5V7Z6-F1
#
_entry.id   AF-A0ABD5V7Z6-F1
#
_cell.length_a   1.000
_cell.length_b   1.000
_cell.length_c   1.000
_cell.angle_alpha   90.00
_cell.angle_beta   90.00
_cell.angle_gamma   90.00
#
_symmetry.space_group_name_H-M   'P 1'
#
loop_
_entity.id
_entity.type
_entity.pdbx_description
1 polymer ?
#
loop_
_entity_poly.entity_id
_entity_poly.type
_entity_poly.pdbx_seq_one_letter_code
_entity_poly.pdbx_strand_id
1 'polypeptide(L)'
;MTVDGSETASESESLAPKEITDRLSQLEVGETIRVNGRQRTYEVIDTDTYSVIAEDSAGRQITISQNLQSGGWTINEEVSHIETARD
;
A
#
# COMPACT_ATOMS: atom_id res chain seq x y z
N MET A 1 -5.03 2.02 -27.02
CA MET A 1 -5.52 2.86 -28.12
C MET A 1 -5.08 2.23 -29.43
N THR A 2 -5.96 1.93 -30.38
CA THR A 2 -7.43 2.07 -30.34
C THR A 2 -8.07 0.89 -31.06
N VAL A 3 -9.10 0.33 -30.44
CA VAL A 3 -9.24 -1.12 -30.16
C VAL A 3 -8.10 -1.64 -29.27
N ASP A 4 -8.50 -2.39 -28.25
CA ASP A 4 -7.78 -2.65 -27.01
C ASP A 4 -8.36 -3.94 -26.39
N GLY A 5 -7.70 -4.53 -25.39
CA GLY A 5 -8.12 -5.80 -24.77
C GLY A 5 -7.65 -5.96 -23.32
N SER A 6 -8.21 -6.96 -22.63
CA SER A 6 -7.88 -7.32 -21.24
C SER A 6 -8.26 -8.78 -20.97
N GLU A 7 -7.57 -9.41 -20.02
CA GLU A 7 -7.68 -10.85 -19.69
C GLU A 7 -7.88 -11.11 -18.16
N THR A 8 -7.92 -12.38 -17.72
CA THR A 8 -8.60 -12.92 -16.51
C THR A 8 -7.74 -13.72 -15.51
N ALA A 9 -8.03 -13.73 -14.17
CA ALA A 9 -7.43 -14.67 -13.18
C ALA A 9 -8.21 -14.86 -11.83
N SER A 10 -7.85 -15.91 -11.08
CA SER A 10 -8.47 -16.57 -9.89
C SER A 10 -8.98 -15.73 -8.69
N GLU A 11 -10.14 -16.13 -8.16
CA GLU A 11 -10.69 -15.68 -6.86
C GLU A 11 -10.10 -16.46 -5.67
N SER A 12 -9.01 -15.93 -5.10
CA SER A 12 -8.94 -15.88 -3.65
C SER A 12 -10.05 -14.94 -3.17
N GLU A 13 -10.73 -15.24 -2.06
CA GLU A 13 -11.48 -14.20 -1.31
C GLU A 13 -10.47 -13.30 -0.58
N SER A 14 -9.62 -12.64 -1.37
CA SER A 14 -8.80 -11.51 -0.96
C SER A 14 -9.75 -10.46 -0.41
N LEU A 15 -9.79 -10.33 0.92
CA LEU A 15 -10.56 -9.29 1.58
C LEU A 15 -10.23 -7.97 0.88
N ALA A 16 -11.27 -7.28 0.39
CA ALA A 16 -11.09 -6.04 -0.35
C ALA A 16 -10.20 -5.11 0.48
N PRO A 17 -9.07 -4.63 -0.09
CA PRO A 17 -7.96 -4.13 0.70
C PRO A 17 -8.42 -2.95 1.54
N LYS A 18 -8.24 -3.03 2.87
CA LYS A 18 -8.78 -2.04 3.81
C LYS A 18 -8.24 -0.66 3.45
N GLU A 19 -9.14 0.29 3.19
CA GLU A 19 -8.74 1.67 2.94
C GLU A 19 -8.34 2.37 4.24
N ILE A 20 -7.10 2.82 4.32
CA ILE A 20 -6.61 3.59 5.46
C ILE A 20 -7.18 5.01 5.38
N THR A 21 -8.23 5.25 6.16
CA THR A 21 -8.99 6.52 6.17
C THR A 21 -9.05 7.20 7.54
N ASP A 22 -8.92 6.46 8.66
CA ASP A 22 -9.00 7.04 10.02
C ASP A 22 -8.03 6.43 11.05
N ARG A 23 -7.64 5.14 10.98
CA ARG A 23 -6.90 4.47 12.08
C ARG A 23 -5.88 3.44 11.62
N LEU A 24 -4.63 3.65 12.01
CA LEU A 24 -3.54 2.66 11.85
C LEU A 24 -3.60 1.56 12.92
N SER A 25 -4.09 1.88 14.12
CA SER A 25 -4.19 0.97 15.27
C SER A 25 -5.27 -0.12 15.15
N GLN A 26 -5.87 -0.28 13.97
CA GLN A 26 -6.81 -1.34 13.61
C GLN A 26 -6.30 -2.23 12.46
N LEU A 27 -5.01 -2.07 12.12
CA LEU A 27 -4.31 -2.88 11.13
C LEU A 27 -3.47 -3.93 11.86
N GLU A 28 -3.49 -5.15 11.35
CA GLU A 28 -2.70 -6.28 11.89
C GLU A 28 -1.66 -6.74 10.84
N VAL A 29 -0.60 -7.40 11.29
CA VAL A 29 0.41 -7.98 10.38
C VAL A 29 -0.20 -9.11 9.55
N GLY A 30 0.09 -9.12 8.26
CA GLY A 30 -0.54 -9.96 7.24
C GLY A 30 -1.80 -9.36 6.62
N GLU A 31 -2.26 -8.18 7.07
CA GLU A 31 -3.43 -7.54 6.44
C GLU A 31 -3.09 -6.84 5.13
N THR A 32 -3.95 -7.03 4.14
CA THR A 32 -3.87 -6.35 2.86
C THR A 32 -4.57 -4.99 2.92
N ILE A 33 -3.78 -3.92 2.80
CA ILE A 33 -4.23 -2.53 2.91
C ILE A 33 -4.12 -1.76 1.59
N ARG A 34 -4.98 -0.77 1.42
CA ARG A 34 -4.89 0.22 0.35
C ARG A 34 -4.76 1.62 0.96
N VAL A 35 -3.69 2.30 0.59
CA VAL A 35 -3.53 3.72 0.88
C VAL A 35 -4.51 4.52 0.02
N ASN A 36 -5.35 5.35 0.63
CA ASN A 36 -6.28 6.19 -0.11
C ASN A 36 -5.53 7.12 -1.09
N GLY A 37 -6.06 7.28 -2.31
CA GLY A 37 -5.37 7.99 -3.40
C GLY A 37 -4.26 7.20 -4.10
N ARG A 38 -3.89 5.99 -3.61
CA ARG A 38 -3.00 5.07 -4.34
C ARG A 38 -3.81 3.92 -4.96
N GLN A 39 -3.32 3.41 -6.08
CA GLN A 39 -3.87 2.22 -6.76
C GLN A 39 -3.11 0.94 -6.41
N ARG A 40 -2.00 1.06 -5.67
CA ARG A 40 -1.22 -0.07 -5.16
C ARG A 40 -1.82 -0.60 -3.86
N THR A 41 -1.57 -1.88 -3.65
CA THR A 41 -2.02 -2.65 -2.50
C THR A 41 -0.77 -3.13 -1.78
N TYR A 42 -0.74 -2.99 -0.45
CA TYR A 42 0.40 -3.33 0.38
C TYR A 42 -0.04 -4.34 1.44
N GLU A 43 0.78 -5.34 1.74
CA GLU A 43 0.61 -6.24 2.88
C GLU A 43 1.32 -5.62 4.09
N VAL A 44 0.63 -5.53 5.23
CA VAL A 44 1.22 -5.02 6.47
C VAL A 44 2.23 -6.05 6.99
N ILE A 45 3.50 -5.65 7.09
CA ILE A 45 4.59 -6.51 7.60
C ILE A 45 4.99 -6.19 9.04
N ASP A 46 4.72 -4.97 9.52
CA ASP A 46 4.97 -4.55 10.90
C ASP A 46 3.97 -3.48 11.36
N THR A 47 3.61 -3.50 12.64
CA THR A 47 2.63 -2.60 13.26
C THR A 47 3.12 -2.10 14.62
N ASP A 48 3.21 -0.78 14.75
CA ASP A 48 3.38 -0.06 16.01
C ASP A 48 2.12 0.76 16.35
N THR A 49 2.01 1.17 17.62
CA THR A 49 0.97 2.05 18.17
C THR A 49 0.60 3.22 17.25
N TYR A 50 1.58 3.85 16.59
CA TYR A 50 1.37 5.04 15.75
C TYR A 50 1.96 4.93 14.34
N SER A 51 2.49 3.78 13.94
CA SER A 51 3.01 3.58 12.59
C SER A 51 2.86 2.15 12.09
N VAL A 52 2.75 1.98 10.78
CA VAL A 52 2.59 0.69 10.12
C VAL A 52 3.55 0.63 8.94
N ILE A 53 4.29 -0.48 8.83
CA ILE A 53 5.16 -0.76 7.68
C ILE A 53 4.44 -1.79 6.82
N ALA A 54 4.36 -1.52 5.52
CA ALA A 54 3.67 -2.40 4.58
C ALA A 54 4.43 -2.52 3.26
N GLU A 55 4.35 -3.69 2.63
CA GLU A 55 5.10 -4.07 1.43
C GLU A 55 4.16 -4.39 0.26
N ASP A 56 4.37 -3.76 -0.89
CA ASP A 56 3.68 -4.09 -2.15
C ASP A 56 4.37 -5.28 -2.82
N SER A 57 3.66 -6.10 -3.61
CA SER A 57 4.17 -7.36 -4.21
C SER A 57 5.44 -7.22 -5.07
N ALA A 58 5.89 -6.01 -5.39
CA ALA A 58 7.20 -5.74 -5.96
C ALA A 58 8.36 -5.65 -4.93
N GLY A 59 8.12 -5.99 -3.65
CA GLY A 59 9.09 -5.85 -2.56
C GLY A 59 9.33 -4.40 -2.12
N ARG A 60 8.34 -3.51 -2.32
CA ARG A 60 8.47 -2.08 -2.02
C ARG A 60 7.82 -1.76 -0.68
N GLN A 61 8.64 -1.38 0.29
CA GLN A 61 8.17 -1.01 1.62
C GLN A 61 7.76 0.46 1.69
N ILE A 62 6.66 0.71 2.41
CA ILE A 62 6.20 2.03 2.81
C ILE A 62 6.04 2.07 4.33
N THR A 63 6.38 3.19 4.94
CA THR A 63 6.08 3.47 6.35
C THR A 63 4.99 4.53 6.42
N ILE A 64 3.86 4.17 7.04
CA ILE A 64 2.73 5.05 7.28
C ILE A 64 2.75 5.42 8.76
N SER A 65 2.84 6.71 9.10
CA SER A 65 2.95 7.17 10.49
C SER A 65 1.88 8.21 10.81
N GLN A 66 1.22 8.10 11.97
CA GLN A 66 0.27 9.09 12.44
C GLN A 66 0.98 10.32 13.01
N ASN A 67 0.62 11.49 12.52
CA ASN A 67 1.03 12.76 13.10
C ASN A 67 0.10 13.09 14.28
N LEU A 68 0.61 12.91 15.51
CA LEU A 68 -0.15 13.11 16.74
C LEU A 68 -0.50 14.59 17.05
N GLN A 69 0.09 15.55 16.33
CA GLN A 69 -0.24 16.97 16.50
C GLN A 69 -1.41 17.40 15.61
N SER A 70 -1.52 16.82 14.41
CA SER A 70 -2.53 17.19 13.40
C SER A 70 -3.61 16.11 13.17
N GLY A 71 -3.47 14.92 13.74
CA GLY A 71 -4.40 13.78 13.60
C GLY A 71 -4.27 12.98 12.31
N GLY A 72 -3.78 13.58 11.22
CA GLY A 72 -3.56 12.92 9.92
C GLY A 72 -2.31 12.01 9.89
N TRP A 73 -2.02 11.41 8.72
CA TRP A 73 -0.90 10.48 8.52
C TRP A 73 0.07 10.96 7.46
N THR A 74 1.35 10.60 7.62
CA THR A 74 2.41 10.79 6.62
C THR A 74 2.82 9.43 6.06
N ILE A 75 3.11 9.37 4.76
CA ILE A 75 3.52 8.14 4.07
C ILE A 75 4.89 8.36 3.46
N ASN A 76 5.85 7.56 3.90
CA ASN A 76 7.21 7.54 3.38
C ASN A 76 7.36 6.28 2.52
N GLU A 77 7.79 6.43 1.27
CA GLU A 77 8.12 5.33 0.34
C GLU A 77 9.60 5.46 -0.01
N GLU A 78 10.35 4.35 0.03
CA GLU A 78 11.72 4.34 -0.49
C GLU A 78 11.71 4.45 -2.01
N VAL A 79 12.27 5.54 -2.55
CA VAL A 79 12.27 5.82 -3.98
C VAL A 79 13.48 5.18 -4.65
N SER A 80 13.29 3.96 -5.16
CA SER A 80 14.30 3.28 -5.98
C SER A 80 14.43 3.93 -7.38
N HIS A 81 15.65 4.20 -7.81
CA HIS A 81 15.94 4.79 -9.12
C HIS A 81 15.79 3.73 -10.23
N ILE A 82 15.07 4.05 -11.32
CA ILE A 82 15.00 3.21 -12.52
C ILE A 82 15.66 3.92 -13.71
N GLU A 83 16.77 3.36 -14.19
CA GLU A 83 17.43 3.84 -15.42
C GLU A 83 16.65 3.33 -16.63
N THR A 84 15.95 4.23 -17.32
CA THR A 84 15.17 3.88 -18.51
C THR A 84 16.07 3.73 -19.74
N ALA A 85 16.62 2.54 -19.94
CA ALA A 85 17.24 2.18 -21.22
C ALA A 85 16.17 2.26 -22.34
N ARG A 86 16.43 3.11 -23.35
CA ARG A 86 15.63 3.17 -24.59
C ARG A 86 16.43 2.47 -25.69
N ASP A 87 15.83 1.45 -26.28
CA ASP A 87 16.18 0.91 -27.60
C ASP A 87 15.25 1.56 -28.64
#